data_AF-A0AAD6UYW5-F1
#
_entry.id   AF-A0AAD6UYW5-F1
#
_cell.length_a   1.000
_cell.length_b   1.000
_cell.length_c   1.000
_cell.angle_alpha   90.00
_cell.angle_beta   90.00
_cell.angle_gamma   90.00
#
_symmetry.space_group_name_H-M   'P 1'
#
loop_
_entity.id
_entity.type
_entity.pdbx_description
1 polymer ?
#
loop_
_entity_poly.entity_id
_entity_poly.type
_entity_poly.pdbx_seq_one_letter_code
_entity_poly.pdbx_strand_id
1 'polypeptide(L)'
;SSDDDDDAATAGERKFVRSLGKKCIVTKLIWMPDEDAVFVDAVDDNYNPLERFSKEPGTQPQARIQGAIHDLHELLPKDYQTPDQLNGFVKTEFLAGMKDQRYAYRNRLRANPALFGRTISEFQSSAEREKLAESIGRRLKKNKTDEYYYDTFNVPLLHEDYDGEFDVDKIFLNEGLFIPPAYAAQVHAALTKGLSGATALVTKTAPRKVETVDKLWGLKKTTPSMIAGAAVWLRWIHSRDEEFLPIGDVTAIDWAREYDAYMRFLMEGLDAQTDCVLNIFRRWDKQFYPNSDEGTAREGEYDIDEVDASQDAAMEALRERASA
;
A
#
# COMPACT_ATOMS: atom_id res chain seq x y z
N SER A 1 32.15 3.15 31.53
CA SER A 1 32.99 3.49 30.37
C SER A 1 32.91 2.30 29.45
N SER A 2 32.15 2.28 28.37
CA SER A 2 31.32 3.28 27.68
C SER A 2 30.44 2.44 26.75
N ASP A 3 29.16 2.28 27.08
CA ASP A 3 28.21 1.43 26.35
C ASP A 3 27.15 2.27 25.59
N ASP A 4 27.52 3.47 25.13
CA ASP A 4 26.58 4.42 24.49
C ASP A 4 26.98 4.82 23.05
N ASP A 5 27.88 4.09 22.39
CA ASP A 5 28.34 4.44 21.03
C ASP A 5 27.65 3.66 19.87
N ASP A 6 26.63 2.83 20.15
CA ASP A 6 26.03 1.92 19.15
C ASP A 6 24.88 2.52 18.31
N ASP A 7 24.68 3.84 18.30
CA ASP A 7 23.64 4.44 17.48
C ASP A 7 24.07 5.76 16.81
N ALA A 8 25.19 5.70 16.08
CA ALA A 8 25.83 6.82 15.38
C ALA A 8 24.99 7.49 14.26
N ALA A 9 23.75 7.02 14.01
CA ALA A 9 22.88 7.60 13.00
C ALA A 9 22.40 9.00 13.39
N THR A 10 22.62 9.96 12.49
CA THR A 10 22.19 11.34 12.65
C THR A 10 20.65 11.45 12.65
N ALA A 11 20.13 12.57 13.17
CA ALA A 11 18.69 12.85 13.12
C ALA A 11 18.15 12.91 11.68
N GLY A 12 18.99 13.30 10.71
CA GLY A 12 18.64 13.32 9.28
C GLY A 12 18.41 11.91 8.74
N GLU A 13 19.33 10.99 9.02
CA GLU A 13 19.26 9.60 8.57
C GLU A 13 18.08 8.86 9.18
N ARG A 14 17.83 9.05 10.48
CA ARG A 14 16.65 8.48 11.15
C ARG A 14 15.36 8.92 10.49
N LYS A 15 15.23 10.23 10.20
CA LYS A 15 14.06 10.78 9.50
C LYS A 15 13.94 10.22 8.07
N PHE A 16 15.07 10.04 7.38
CA PHE A 16 15.10 9.46 6.05
C PHE A 16 14.63 7.99 6.05
N VAL A 17 15.21 7.13 6.90
CA VAL A 17 14.79 5.73 7.02
C VAL A 17 13.32 5.62 7.43
N ARG A 18 12.87 6.46 8.38
CA ARG A 18 11.45 6.55 8.74
C ARG A 18 10.58 6.89 7.52
N SER A 19 11.05 7.74 6.61
CA SER A 19 10.33 8.07 5.38
C SER A 19 10.25 6.87 4.41
N LEU A 20 11.27 6.01 4.38
CA LEU A 20 11.25 4.77 3.59
C LEU A 20 10.25 3.76 4.15
N GLY A 21 10.13 3.65 5.48
CA GLY A 21 9.06 2.87 6.11
C GLY A 21 7.66 3.37 5.72
N LYS A 22 7.47 4.69 5.63
CA LYS A 22 6.20 5.27 5.14
C LYS A 22 5.94 4.93 3.68
N LYS A 23 6.97 4.95 2.84
CA LYS A 23 6.90 4.56 1.41
C LYS A 23 6.52 3.09 1.26
N CYS A 24 7.14 2.22 2.05
CA CYS A 24 6.93 0.77 2.03
C CYS A 24 5.44 0.37 2.10
N ILE A 25 4.67 1.00 2.99
CA ILE A 25 3.22 0.74 3.13
C ILE A 25 2.42 0.98 1.86
N VAL A 26 2.85 1.93 1.05
CA VAL A 26 2.13 2.31 -0.17
C VAL A 26 2.60 1.50 -1.36
N THR A 27 3.88 1.17 -1.41
CA THR A 27 4.50 0.63 -2.63
C THR A 27 4.82 -0.85 -2.57
N LYS A 28 4.92 -1.44 -1.37
CA LYS A 28 5.40 -2.82 -1.15
C LYS A 28 4.45 -3.68 -0.31
N LEU A 29 4.23 -3.33 0.95
CA LEU A 29 3.48 -4.16 1.92
C LEU A 29 2.90 -3.36 3.09
N ILE A 30 1.71 -3.72 3.55
CA ILE A 30 1.03 -3.01 4.66
C ILE A 30 1.55 -3.46 6.03
N TRP A 31 1.72 -4.77 6.23
CA TRP A 31 2.16 -5.38 7.48
C TRP A 31 3.42 -6.19 7.25
N MET A 32 4.47 -5.91 8.04
CA MET A 32 5.73 -6.64 7.98
C MET A 32 5.51 -8.06 8.51
N PRO A 33 5.79 -9.12 7.72
CA PRO A 33 5.86 -10.47 8.26
C PRO A 33 7.12 -10.57 9.13
N ASP A 34 7.03 -11.21 10.29
CA ASP A 34 8.16 -11.48 11.20
C ASP A 34 9.25 -10.40 11.19
N GLU A 35 9.02 -9.33 11.94
CA GLU A 35 9.91 -8.15 12.00
C GLU A 35 11.33 -8.48 12.47
N ASP A 36 11.55 -9.61 13.14
CA ASP A 36 12.89 -10.05 13.50
C ASP A 36 13.57 -10.73 12.31
N ALA A 37 12.89 -11.69 11.68
CA ALA A 37 13.45 -12.41 10.53
C ALA A 37 13.75 -11.49 9.35
N VAL A 38 12.88 -10.53 9.01
CA VAL A 38 13.08 -9.66 7.83
C VAL A 38 14.31 -8.76 7.92
N PHE A 39 14.77 -8.40 9.13
CA PHE A 39 15.92 -7.51 9.31
C PHE A 39 17.22 -8.26 9.66
N VAL A 40 17.16 -9.59 9.76
CA VAL A 40 18.28 -10.44 10.20
C VAL A 40 18.63 -11.51 9.17
N ASP A 41 17.63 -12.14 8.55
CA ASP A 41 17.85 -13.22 7.60
C ASP A 41 18.53 -12.72 6.33
N ALA A 42 19.33 -13.60 5.72
CA ALA A 42 19.98 -13.33 4.45
C ALA A 42 18.97 -13.31 3.29
N VAL A 43 19.28 -12.51 2.27
CA VAL A 43 18.57 -12.51 0.98
C VAL A 43 18.77 -13.87 0.30
N ASP A 44 17.67 -14.51 -0.12
CA ASP A 44 17.71 -15.65 -1.03
C ASP A 44 17.70 -15.16 -2.49
N ASP A 45 18.83 -15.29 -3.17
CA ASP A 45 18.99 -14.89 -4.58
C ASP A 45 18.16 -15.73 -5.56
N ASN A 46 17.71 -16.93 -5.15
CA ASN A 46 16.88 -17.79 -5.99
C ASN A 46 15.38 -17.65 -5.69
N TYR A 47 15.03 -16.66 -4.86
CA TYR A 47 13.65 -16.41 -4.47
C TYR A 47 12.78 -16.06 -5.67
N ASN A 48 11.63 -16.73 -5.77
CA ASN A 48 10.59 -16.38 -6.73
C ASN A 48 9.53 -15.48 -6.07
N PRO A 49 9.31 -14.24 -6.55
CA PRO A 49 8.31 -13.32 -6.00
C PRO A 49 6.89 -13.87 -5.89
N LEU A 50 6.49 -14.81 -6.75
CA LEU A 50 5.16 -15.42 -6.71
C LEU A 50 5.01 -16.44 -5.56
N GLU A 51 6.11 -17.01 -5.08
CA GLU A 51 6.10 -18.01 -4.00
C GLU A 51 5.70 -17.41 -2.65
N ARG A 52 5.86 -16.08 -2.45
CA ARG A 52 5.35 -15.38 -1.26
C ARG A 52 3.87 -15.61 -1.02
N PHE A 53 3.10 -15.94 -2.05
CA PHE A 53 1.66 -16.19 -1.94
C PHE A 53 1.28 -17.67 -2.15
N SER A 54 2.27 -18.58 -2.17
CA SER A 54 2.05 -20.03 -2.32
C SER A 54 1.04 -20.54 -1.30
N LYS A 55 0.26 -21.58 -1.61
CA LYS A 55 -0.66 -22.21 -0.64
C LYS A 55 -0.04 -23.40 0.09
N GLU A 56 1.22 -23.72 -0.22
CA GLU A 56 1.90 -24.87 0.34
C GLU A 56 2.14 -24.69 1.85
N PRO A 57 1.61 -25.61 2.68
CA PRO A 57 1.85 -25.55 4.13
C PRO A 57 3.34 -25.64 4.45
N GLY A 58 3.86 -24.69 5.23
CA GLY A 58 5.24 -24.69 5.72
C GLY A 58 6.23 -23.80 4.95
N THR A 59 5.97 -23.47 3.68
CA THR A 59 6.82 -22.57 2.88
C THR A 59 6.31 -21.13 2.89
N GLN A 60 5.00 -20.93 3.12
CA GLN A 60 4.38 -19.60 3.20
C GLN A 60 5.10 -18.61 4.13
N PRO A 61 5.43 -18.95 5.40
CA PRO A 61 6.07 -17.99 6.28
C PRO A 61 7.42 -17.53 5.73
N GLN A 62 8.26 -18.47 5.27
CA GLN A 62 9.60 -18.15 4.77
C GLN A 62 9.56 -17.38 3.45
N ALA A 63 8.70 -17.78 2.50
CA ALA A 63 8.58 -17.08 1.23
C ALA A 63 8.01 -15.66 1.40
N ARG A 64 7.12 -15.44 2.39
CA ARG A 64 6.64 -14.11 2.75
C ARG A 64 7.74 -13.23 3.34
N ILE A 65 8.54 -13.79 4.25
CA ILE A 65 9.72 -13.14 4.85
C ILE A 65 10.71 -12.77 3.76
N GLN A 66 11.09 -13.71 2.89
CA GLN A 66 12.02 -13.45 1.79
C GLN A 66 11.51 -12.38 0.83
N GLY A 67 10.22 -12.41 0.46
CA GLY A 67 9.66 -11.31 -0.32
C GLY A 67 9.77 -9.96 0.40
N ALA A 68 9.68 -9.92 1.73
CA ALA A 68 9.75 -8.67 2.50
C ALA A 68 11.20 -8.19 2.64
N ILE A 69 12.16 -9.11 2.73
CA ILE A 69 13.60 -8.84 2.62
C ILE A 69 13.91 -8.21 1.26
N HIS A 70 13.44 -8.82 0.16
CA HIS A 70 13.61 -8.26 -1.18
C HIS A 70 12.99 -6.86 -1.32
N ASP A 71 11.77 -6.66 -0.81
CA ASP A 71 11.12 -5.34 -0.79
C ASP A 71 11.93 -4.30 0.03
N LEU A 72 12.53 -4.72 1.14
CA LEU A 72 13.35 -3.88 2.02
C LEU A 72 14.65 -3.47 1.32
N HIS A 73 15.36 -4.42 0.71
CA HIS A 73 16.61 -4.19 -0.02
C HIS A 73 16.39 -3.34 -1.29
N GLU A 74 15.22 -3.42 -1.93
CA GLU A 74 14.90 -2.52 -3.05
C GLU A 74 14.66 -1.07 -2.58
N LEU A 75 14.15 -0.89 -1.36
CA LEU A 75 13.82 0.44 -0.83
C LEU A 75 14.99 1.13 -0.12
N LEU A 76 15.84 0.37 0.57
CA LEU A 76 16.97 0.91 1.33
C LEU A 76 18.16 1.16 0.40
N PRO A 77 18.86 2.31 0.52
CA PRO A 77 20.20 2.45 -0.06
C PRO A 77 21.15 1.36 0.46
N LYS A 78 22.11 0.92 -0.38
CA LYS A 78 23.07 -0.15 -0.06
C LYS A 78 23.83 0.11 1.25
N ASP A 79 24.13 1.37 1.53
CA ASP A 79 24.81 1.84 2.74
C ASP A 79 23.99 1.66 4.02
N TYR A 80 22.73 1.20 3.95
CA TYR A 80 21.89 0.86 5.10
C TYR A 80 21.54 -0.63 5.17
N GLN A 81 22.06 -1.44 4.25
CA GLN A 81 21.76 -2.87 4.13
C GLN A 81 22.77 -3.76 4.86
N THR A 82 23.73 -3.17 5.59
CA THR A 82 24.64 -3.97 6.42
C THR A 82 23.89 -4.57 7.61
N PRO A 83 24.25 -5.79 8.08
CA PRO A 83 23.55 -6.42 9.19
C PRO A 83 23.44 -5.56 10.45
N ASP A 84 24.52 -4.84 10.80
CA ASP A 84 24.57 -3.99 11.99
C ASP A 84 23.60 -2.81 11.89
N GLN A 85 23.50 -2.19 10.71
CA GLN A 85 22.57 -1.09 10.49
C GLN A 85 21.13 -1.57 10.42
N LEU A 86 20.88 -2.65 9.66
CA LEU A 86 19.57 -3.28 9.48
C LEU A 86 18.96 -3.63 10.83
N ASN A 87 19.70 -4.35 11.67
CA ASN A 87 19.23 -4.79 12.98
C ASN A 87 19.27 -3.66 14.05
N GLY A 88 19.93 -2.54 13.75
CA GLY A 88 20.00 -1.37 14.63
C GLY A 88 18.91 -0.33 14.34
N PHE A 89 19.34 0.91 14.09
CA PHE A 89 18.43 2.04 13.91
C PHE A 89 17.52 1.89 12.69
N VAL A 90 17.94 1.15 11.66
CA VAL A 90 17.16 1.02 10.43
C VAL A 90 15.85 0.33 10.73
N LYS A 91 15.88 -0.85 11.36
CA LYS A 91 14.68 -1.55 11.82
C LYS A 91 13.77 -0.66 12.65
N THR A 92 14.32 -0.01 13.67
CA THR A 92 13.55 0.84 14.59
C THR A 92 12.82 1.96 13.86
N GLU A 93 13.53 2.74 13.03
CA GLU A 93 12.96 3.89 12.34
C GLU A 93 12.06 3.49 11.18
N PHE A 94 12.39 2.42 10.45
CA PHE A 94 11.58 1.92 9.35
C PHE A 94 10.22 1.42 9.85
N LEU A 95 10.20 0.58 10.89
CA LEU A 95 8.96 0.08 11.50
C LEU A 95 8.14 1.19 12.15
N ALA A 96 8.81 2.17 12.79
CA ALA A 96 8.13 3.36 13.30
C ALA A 96 7.48 4.16 12.17
N GLY A 97 8.17 4.33 11.05
CA GLY A 97 7.65 4.99 9.85
C GLY A 97 6.43 4.27 9.28
N MET A 98 6.49 2.94 9.22
CA MET A 98 5.34 2.13 8.81
C MET A 98 4.15 2.38 9.76
N LYS A 99 4.35 2.23 11.07
CA LYS A 99 3.30 2.43 12.07
C LYS A 99 2.67 3.83 11.99
N ASP A 100 3.50 4.87 11.92
CA ASP A 100 3.06 6.27 11.79
C ASP A 100 2.16 6.46 10.56
N GLN A 101 2.53 5.86 9.41
CA GLN A 101 1.76 6.01 8.19
C GLN A 101 0.42 5.29 8.26
N ARG A 102 0.38 4.06 8.78
CA ARG A 102 -0.91 3.34 8.97
C ARG A 102 -1.85 4.15 9.84
N TYR A 103 -1.35 4.67 10.96
CA TYR A 103 -2.14 5.50 11.88
C TYR A 103 -2.63 6.79 11.21
N ALA A 104 -1.77 7.46 10.45
CA ALA A 104 -2.13 8.68 9.71
C ALA A 104 -3.22 8.40 8.66
N TYR A 105 -3.13 7.31 7.91
CA TYR A 105 -4.13 6.91 6.92
C TYR A 105 -5.46 6.56 7.56
N ARG A 106 -5.42 5.73 8.61
CA ARG A 106 -6.59 5.36 9.42
C ARG A 106 -7.43 6.57 9.80
N ASN A 107 -6.79 7.55 10.46
CA ASN A 107 -7.46 8.75 10.93
C ASN A 107 -7.90 9.66 9.77
N ARG A 108 -7.05 9.86 8.76
CA ARG A 108 -7.35 10.72 7.61
C ARG A 108 -8.55 10.21 6.84
N LEU A 109 -8.61 8.92 6.55
CA LEU A 109 -9.64 8.34 5.71
C LEU A 109 -10.99 8.32 6.45
N ARG A 110 -11.02 7.89 7.72
CA ARG A 110 -12.26 7.89 8.51
C ARG A 110 -12.80 9.27 8.85
N ALA A 111 -11.93 10.28 8.99
CA ALA A 111 -12.37 11.65 9.24
C ALA A 111 -13.01 12.32 8.00
N ASN A 112 -12.95 11.70 6.82
CA ASN A 112 -13.41 12.29 5.57
C ASN A 112 -14.36 11.36 4.78
N PRO A 113 -15.51 10.96 5.34
CA PRO A 113 -16.47 10.06 4.69
C PRO A 113 -17.01 10.59 3.37
N ALA A 114 -17.11 11.91 3.23
CA ALA A 114 -17.55 12.56 1.99
C ALA A 114 -16.65 12.25 0.79
N LEU A 115 -15.42 11.77 1.03
CA LEU A 115 -14.59 11.21 -0.01
C LEU A 115 -15.37 10.03 -0.66
N PHE A 116 -15.85 9.08 0.13
CA PHE A 116 -16.44 7.84 -0.37
C PHE A 116 -17.94 7.94 -0.69
N GLY A 117 -18.46 9.15 -0.93
CA GLY A 117 -19.89 9.37 -1.11
C GLY A 117 -20.71 9.07 0.14
N ARG A 118 -20.10 9.13 1.33
CA ARG A 118 -20.73 8.84 2.62
C ARG A 118 -20.87 10.10 3.47
N THR A 119 -21.82 10.04 4.38
CA THR A 119 -22.05 11.08 5.38
C THR A 119 -21.22 10.84 6.64
N ILE A 120 -20.98 11.90 7.41
CA ILE A 120 -20.33 11.79 8.73
C ILE A 120 -21.13 10.87 9.66
N SER A 121 -22.47 10.89 9.57
CA SER A 121 -23.33 10.04 10.38
C SER A 121 -23.10 8.55 10.10
N GLU A 122 -22.94 8.16 8.83
CA GLU A 122 -22.68 6.75 8.46
C GLU A 122 -21.33 6.24 9.03
N PHE A 123 -20.35 7.13 9.22
CA PHE A 123 -19.01 6.76 9.72
C PHE A 123 -18.81 7.04 11.20
N GLN A 124 -19.80 7.64 11.87
CA GLN A 124 -19.67 8.15 13.23
C GLN A 124 -19.34 7.07 14.27
N SER A 125 -19.77 5.82 14.05
CA SER A 125 -19.51 4.71 14.97
C SER A 125 -19.43 3.36 14.26
N SER A 126 -18.81 2.36 14.90
CA SER A 126 -18.88 0.95 14.46
C SER A 126 -20.31 0.49 14.19
N ALA A 127 -21.28 0.87 15.02
CA ALA A 127 -22.68 0.45 14.85
C ALA A 127 -23.31 1.02 13.58
N GLU A 128 -22.98 2.25 13.20
CA GLU A 128 -23.48 2.86 11.97
C GLU A 128 -22.86 2.19 10.73
N ARG A 129 -21.57 1.82 10.80
CA ARG A 129 -20.87 1.11 9.72
C ARG A 129 -21.35 -0.33 9.51
N GLU A 130 -22.08 -0.93 10.46
CA GLU A 130 -22.77 -2.21 10.27
C GLU A 130 -23.70 -2.20 9.04
N LYS A 131 -24.32 -1.05 8.75
CA LYS A 131 -25.21 -0.87 7.59
C LYS A 131 -24.46 -0.98 6.25
N LEU A 132 -23.13 -0.90 6.29
CA LEU A 132 -22.23 -0.99 5.14
C LEU A 132 -21.62 -2.39 4.98
N ALA A 133 -21.95 -3.35 5.85
CA ALA A 133 -21.30 -4.66 5.88
C ALA A 133 -21.43 -5.42 4.54
N GLU A 134 -22.56 -5.33 3.85
CA GLU A 134 -22.73 -5.94 2.52
C GLU A 134 -21.81 -5.30 1.47
N SER A 135 -21.60 -3.97 1.55
CA SER A 135 -20.72 -3.25 0.63
C SER A 135 -19.25 -3.69 0.71
N ILE A 136 -18.82 -4.19 1.88
CA ILE A 136 -17.47 -4.72 2.11
C ILE A 136 -17.37 -6.24 1.88
N GLY A 137 -18.43 -6.88 1.38
CA GLY A 137 -18.44 -8.28 0.97
C GLY A 137 -19.15 -9.24 1.93
N ARG A 138 -19.93 -8.75 2.90
CA ARG A 138 -20.68 -9.66 3.78
C ARG A 138 -21.72 -10.45 2.99
N ARG A 139 -21.71 -11.77 3.14
CA ARG A 139 -22.68 -12.69 2.54
C ARG A 139 -23.16 -13.73 3.55
N LEU A 140 -24.40 -14.18 3.38
CA LEU A 140 -24.94 -15.30 4.15
C LEU A 140 -24.24 -16.60 3.74
N LYS A 141 -23.90 -17.43 4.73
CA LYS A 141 -23.44 -18.80 4.47
C LYS A 141 -24.60 -19.60 3.88
N LYS A 142 -24.31 -20.45 2.89
CA LYS A 142 -25.31 -21.35 2.32
C LYS A 142 -25.98 -22.17 3.43
N ASN A 143 -27.30 -22.26 3.39
CA ASN A 143 -28.13 -23.04 4.33
C ASN A 143 -28.06 -22.58 5.80
N LYS A 144 -27.68 -21.32 6.07
CA LYS A 144 -27.70 -20.71 7.40
C LYS A 144 -28.46 -19.39 7.34
N THR A 145 -29.34 -19.15 8.31
CA THR A 145 -30.17 -17.93 8.36
C THR A 145 -29.42 -16.73 8.92
N ASP A 146 -28.51 -16.96 9.87
CA ASP A 146 -27.90 -15.89 10.68
C ASP A 146 -26.36 -15.96 10.72
N GLU A 147 -25.76 -16.85 9.94
CA GLU A 147 -24.30 -16.91 9.80
C GLU A 147 -23.85 -16.24 8.51
N TYR A 148 -22.88 -15.34 8.62
CA TYR A 148 -22.27 -14.67 7.49
C TYR A 148 -20.77 -14.95 7.41
N TYR A 149 -20.20 -14.63 6.25
CA TYR A 149 -18.77 -14.52 6.01
C TYR A 149 -18.52 -13.27 5.15
N TYR A 150 -17.26 -12.85 5.05
CA TYR A 150 -16.87 -11.79 4.14
C TYR A 150 -16.16 -12.42 2.95
N ASP A 151 -16.69 -12.19 1.75
CA ASP A 151 -16.07 -12.65 0.50
C ASP A 151 -14.85 -11.78 0.17
N THR A 152 -13.77 -12.42 -0.28
CA THR A 152 -12.53 -11.74 -0.65
C THR A 152 -12.66 -10.98 -1.96
N PHE A 153 -13.25 -11.60 -2.98
CA PHE A 153 -13.27 -11.05 -4.34
C PHE A 153 -14.64 -10.53 -4.73
N ASN A 154 -15.72 -11.21 -4.34
CA ASN A 154 -17.09 -10.77 -4.62
C ASN A 154 -17.52 -9.66 -3.64
N VAL A 155 -16.97 -8.46 -3.83
CA VAL A 155 -17.17 -7.30 -2.95
C VAL A 155 -17.72 -6.13 -3.76
N PRO A 156 -18.88 -5.56 -3.39
CA PRO A 156 -19.48 -4.43 -4.12
C PRO A 156 -18.55 -3.23 -4.28
N LEU A 157 -17.83 -2.85 -3.21
CA LEU A 157 -16.88 -1.72 -3.24
C LEU A 157 -15.66 -1.94 -4.15
N LEU A 158 -15.44 -3.15 -4.66
CA LEU A 158 -14.31 -3.43 -5.55
C LEU A 158 -14.70 -3.47 -7.02
N HIS A 159 -15.98 -3.58 -7.39
CA HIS A 159 -16.39 -3.72 -8.78
C HIS A 159 -17.01 -2.46 -9.37
N GLU A 160 -16.66 -2.15 -10.62
CA GLU A 160 -17.45 -1.23 -11.45
C GLU A 160 -18.84 -1.83 -11.70
N ASP A 161 -19.88 -0.99 -11.68
CA ASP A 161 -21.26 -1.37 -12.02
C ASP A 161 -21.73 -2.71 -11.42
N TYR A 162 -21.45 -2.90 -10.13
CA TYR A 162 -21.68 -4.16 -9.43
C TYR A 162 -23.15 -4.59 -9.46
N ASP A 163 -23.42 -5.80 -9.96
CA ASP A 163 -24.76 -6.35 -10.19
C ASP A 163 -25.16 -7.49 -9.24
N GLY A 164 -24.30 -7.81 -8.27
CA GLY A 164 -24.53 -8.89 -7.30
C GLY A 164 -23.54 -10.05 -7.39
N GLU A 165 -22.77 -10.12 -8.48
CA GLU A 165 -21.84 -11.22 -8.76
C GLU A 165 -20.40 -10.75 -8.99
N PHE A 166 -19.46 -11.69 -8.83
CA PHE A 166 -18.05 -11.43 -9.11
C PHE A 166 -17.82 -11.33 -10.62
N ASP A 167 -17.23 -10.22 -11.06
CA ASP A 167 -16.89 -9.95 -12.45
C ASP A 167 -15.40 -9.59 -12.54
N VAL A 168 -14.61 -10.51 -13.10
CA VAL A 168 -13.16 -10.38 -13.21
C VAL A 168 -12.74 -9.20 -14.09
N ASP A 169 -13.59 -8.77 -15.02
CA ASP A 169 -13.30 -7.64 -15.90
C ASP A 169 -13.58 -6.29 -15.23
N LYS A 170 -14.27 -6.30 -14.09
CA LYS A 170 -14.70 -5.10 -13.34
C LYS A 170 -14.08 -4.95 -11.96
N ILE A 171 -13.38 -5.97 -11.46
CA ILE A 171 -12.75 -5.93 -10.14
C ILE A 171 -11.60 -4.90 -10.09
N PHE A 172 -11.48 -4.20 -8.95
CA PHE A 172 -10.61 -3.05 -8.71
C PHE A 172 -10.85 -1.83 -9.59
N LEU A 173 -12.02 -1.78 -10.26
CA LEU A 173 -12.44 -0.69 -11.14
C LEU A 173 -13.66 0.07 -10.62
N ASN A 174 -14.14 -0.23 -9.40
CA ASN A 174 -15.23 0.53 -8.77
C ASN A 174 -14.97 2.04 -8.87
N GLU A 175 -16.01 2.84 -9.08
CA GLU A 175 -15.88 4.29 -9.12
C GLU A 175 -15.29 4.87 -7.83
N GLY A 176 -15.43 4.14 -6.70
CA GLY A 176 -14.71 4.20 -5.41
C GLY A 176 -13.18 4.27 -5.49
N LEU A 177 -12.63 3.80 -6.61
CA LEU A 177 -11.22 3.71 -6.92
C LEU A 177 -10.84 4.63 -8.11
N PHE A 178 -11.76 5.02 -9.02
CA PHE A 178 -11.39 5.54 -10.35
C PHE A 178 -11.94 6.86 -10.91
N ILE A 179 -13.18 7.33 -10.74
CA ILE A 179 -13.70 8.39 -11.66
C ILE A 179 -14.53 9.52 -11.00
N PRO A 180 -14.33 10.81 -11.37
CA PRO A 180 -15.32 11.89 -11.25
C PRO A 180 -16.29 11.88 -12.45
N PRO A 181 -17.61 12.06 -12.24
CA PRO A 181 -18.10 13.28 -11.59
C PRO A 181 -18.87 13.07 -10.29
N ALA A 182 -18.91 11.86 -9.74
CA ALA A 182 -19.49 11.60 -8.43
C ALA A 182 -18.56 10.68 -7.63
N TYR A 183 -17.57 11.29 -6.98
CA TYR A 183 -16.87 10.72 -5.82
C TYR A 183 -16.23 9.33 -6.05
N ALA A 184 -14.95 9.29 -6.41
CA ALA A 184 -13.92 8.53 -5.66
C ALA A 184 -12.68 8.07 -6.47
N ALA A 185 -11.71 8.97 -6.63
CA ALA A 185 -10.31 8.57 -6.85
C ALA A 185 -9.45 8.84 -5.58
N GLN A 186 -10.03 8.68 -4.38
CA GLN A 186 -9.45 9.34 -3.19
C GLN A 186 -8.71 8.43 -2.23
N VAL A 187 -8.84 7.10 -2.23
CA VAL A 187 -7.99 6.32 -1.32
C VAL A 187 -6.54 6.48 -1.77
N HIS A 188 -6.19 6.02 -2.98
CA HIS A 188 -4.83 6.17 -3.49
C HIS A 188 -4.34 7.63 -3.50
N ALA A 189 -5.19 8.60 -3.90
CA ALA A 189 -4.82 10.01 -3.84
C ALA A 189 -4.71 10.57 -2.42
N ALA A 190 -5.50 10.12 -1.44
CA ALA A 190 -5.33 10.54 -0.04
C ALA A 190 -4.10 9.90 0.59
N LEU A 191 -3.72 8.70 0.13
CA LEU A 191 -2.49 8.03 0.53
C LEU A 191 -1.26 8.76 -0.06
N THR A 192 -1.27 9.05 -1.36
CA THR A 192 -0.09 9.54 -2.11
C THR A 192 -0.05 11.05 -2.38
N LYS A 193 -1.18 11.74 -2.45
CA LYS A 193 -1.28 13.19 -2.72
C LYS A 193 -1.83 13.97 -1.52
N GLY A 194 -2.13 13.27 -0.42
CA GLY A 194 -2.72 13.84 0.78
C GLY A 194 -4.18 14.30 0.59
N LEU A 195 -4.79 14.82 1.66
CA LEU A 195 -6.20 15.20 1.64
C LEU A 195 -6.48 16.32 0.61
N SER A 196 -5.55 17.26 0.44
CA SER A 196 -5.68 18.32 -0.57
C SER A 196 -5.64 17.80 -2.01
N GLY A 197 -4.82 16.79 -2.29
CA GLY A 197 -4.78 16.11 -3.58
C GLY A 197 -6.06 15.31 -3.85
N ALA A 198 -6.54 14.58 -2.83
CA ALA A 198 -7.83 13.89 -2.89
C ALA A 198 -8.99 14.86 -3.13
N THR A 199 -9.07 15.95 -2.38
CA THR A 199 -10.12 16.98 -2.55
C THR A 199 -10.04 17.64 -3.92
N ALA A 200 -8.85 17.96 -4.43
CA ALA A 200 -8.69 18.54 -5.77
C ALA A 200 -9.26 17.66 -6.89
N LEU A 201 -9.14 16.33 -6.76
CA LEU A 201 -9.76 15.38 -7.69
C LEU A 201 -11.29 15.40 -7.61
N VAL A 202 -11.86 15.65 -6.43
CA VAL A 202 -13.31 15.76 -6.19
C VAL A 202 -13.87 17.07 -6.70
N THR A 203 -13.24 18.18 -6.34
CA THR A 203 -13.74 19.53 -6.59
C THR A 203 -13.32 20.07 -7.96
N LYS A 204 -12.47 19.34 -8.70
CA LYS A 204 -11.84 19.78 -9.96
C LYS A 204 -11.09 21.12 -9.84
N THR A 205 -10.67 21.48 -8.64
CA THR A 205 -9.88 22.68 -8.38
C THR A 205 -8.40 22.34 -8.43
N ALA A 206 -7.56 23.21 -9.00
CA ALA A 206 -6.12 23.01 -8.97
C ALA A 206 -5.65 22.80 -7.51
N PRO A 207 -4.91 21.70 -7.21
CA PRO A 207 -4.37 21.52 -5.87
C PRO A 207 -3.42 22.68 -5.55
N ARG A 208 -3.34 23.08 -4.26
CA ARG A 208 -2.25 23.96 -3.83
C ARG A 208 -0.93 23.32 -4.29
N LYS A 209 0.02 24.14 -4.77
CA LYS A 209 1.40 23.71 -5.06
C LYS A 209 2.06 23.30 -3.74
N VAL A 210 1.81 22.07 -3.33
CA VAL A 210 2.43 21.39 -2.19
C VAL A 210 3.19 20.21 -2.78
N GLU A 211 4.37 19.94 -2.23
CA GLU A 211 5.09 18.72 -2.52
C GLU A 211 4.26 17.54 -2.03
N THR A 212 3.83 16.69 -2.96
CA THR A 212 2.98 15.53 -2.69
C THR A 212 3.85 14.29 -2.53
N VAL A 213 3.34 13.29 -1.83
CA VAL A 213 4.11 12.10 -1.46
C VAL A 213 4.44 11.25 -2.69
N ASP A 214 3.60 11.26 -3.73
CA ASP A 214 3.91 10.69 -5.05
C ASP A 214 5.15 11.34 -5.70
N LYS A 215 5.31 12.66 -5.61
CA LYS A 215 6.50 13.36 -6.10
C LYS A 215 7.72 13.06 -5.24
N LEU A 216 7.55 13.12 -3.92
CA LEU A 216 8.61 12.81 -2.96
C LEU A 216 9.17 11.39 -3.17
N TRP A 217 8.31 10.44 -3.50
CA TRP A 217 8.71 9.04 -3.70
C TRP A 217 8.97 8.66 -5.16
N GLY A 218 8.83 9.61 -6.09
CA GLY A 218 9.07 9.38 -7.52
C GLY A 218 8.10 8.38 -8.16
N LEU A 219 6.84 8.34 -7.71
CA LEU A 219 5.85 7.40 -8.24
C LEU A 219 5.46 7.79 -9.67
N LYS A 220 5.83 6.96 -10.64
CA LYS A 220 5.55 7.16 -12.07
C LYS A 220 4.50 6.19 -12.63
N LYS A 221 4.21 5.10 -11.94
CA LYS A 221 3.26 4.06 -12.37
C LYS A 221 2.61 3.39 -11.18
N THR A 222 1.47 2.79 -11.42
CA THR A 222 0.74 1.96 -10.47
C THR A 222 1.47 0.64 -10.24
N THR A 223 1.58 0.23 -8.98
CA THR A 223 2.09 -1.10 -8.60
C THR A 223 0.96 -1.98 -8.08
N PRO A 224 1.11 -3.32 -8.09
CA PRO A 224 0.14 -4.23 -7.45
C PRO A 224 -0.21 -3.82 -6.02
N SER A 225 0.79 -3.41 -5.24
CA SER A 225 0.64 -3.00 -3.83
C SER A 225 -0.26 -1.78 -3.67
N MET A 226 -0.18 -0.81 -4.59
CA MET A 226 -1.04 0.38 -4.54
C MET A 226 -2.52 0.02 -4.71
N ILE A 227 -2.82 -0.89 -5.64
CA ILE A 227 -4.19 -1.37 -5.92
C ILE A 227 -4.70 -2.22 -4.76
N ALA A 228 -3.93 -3.24 -4.37
CA ALA A 228 -4.27 -4.13 -3.27
C ALA A 228 -4.48 -3.36 -1.96
N GLY A 229 -3.59 -2.40 -1.69
CA GLY A 229 -3.68 -1.55 -0.50
C GLY A 229 -4.89 -0.63 -0.54
N ALA A 230 -5.18 0.01 -1.67
CA ALA A 230 -6.37 0.84 -1.81
C ALA A 230 -7.67 0.03 -1.61
N ALA A 231 -7.73 -1.20 -2.14
CA ALA A 231 -8.87 -2.10 -1.97
C ALA A 231 -9.10 -2.47 -0.49
N VAL A 232 -8.05 -2.86 0.23
CA VAL A 232 -8.13 -3.20 1.66
C VAL A 232 -8.50 -1.99 2.50
N TRP A 233 -7.88 -0.82 2.26
CA TRP A 233 -8.24 0.41 2.96
C TRP A 233 -9.70 0.79 2.70
N LEU A 234 -10.17 0.74 1.46
CA LEU A 234 -11.56 1.06 1.11
C LEU A 234 -12.55 0.20 1.89
N ARG A 235 -12.30 -1.11 1.95
CA ARG A 235 -13.14 -2.06 2.71
C ARG A 235 -13.06 -1.79 4.21
N TRP A 236 -11.87 -1.62 4.78
CA TRP A 236 -11.71 -1.37 6.21
C TRP A 236 -12.33 -0.04 6.68
N ILE A 237 -12.27 1.01 5.86
CA ILE A 237 -12.90 2.30 6.19
C ILE A 237 -14.41 2.13 6.42
N HIS A 238 -15.04 1.29 5.60
CA HIS A 238 -16.46 0.95 5.69
C HIS A 238 -16.75 -0.17 6.68
N SER A 239 -15.73 -0.79 7.28
CA SER A 239 -15.89 -1.88 8.24
C SER A 239 -16.16 -1.37 9.64
N ARG A 240 -16.61 -2.30 10.49
CA ARG A 240 -16.88 -2.05 11.91
C ARG A 240 -15.65 -2.02 12.79
N ASP A 241 -14.53 -2.51 12.28
CA ASP A 241 -13.28 -2.60 13.03
C ASP A 241 -12.87 -1.19 13.47
N GLU A 242 -12.44 -0.98 14.71
CA GLU A 242 -12.02 0.37 15.13
C GLU A 242 -10.55 0.62 14.76
N GLU A 243 -9.77 -0.45 14.66
CA GLU A 243 -8.35 -0.41 14.40
C GLU A 243 -8.00 -1.09 13.07
N PHE A 244 -6.98 -0.58 12.37
CA PHE A 244 -6.47 -1.21 11.15
C PHE A 244 -5.37 -2.22 11.47
N LEU A 245 -5.80 -3.33 12.07
CA LEU A 245 -4.97 -4.46 12.46
C LEU A 245 -4.95 -5.53 11.36
N PRO A 246 -3.96 -6.45 11.36
CA PRO A 246 -3.95 -7.59 10.44
C PRO A 246 -5.24 -8.41 10.45
N ILE A 247 -5.86 -8.53 11.63
CA ILE A 247 -7.17 -9.18 11.82
C ILE A 247 -8.11 -8.14 12.44
N GLY A 248 -9.27 -7.93 11.83
CA GLY A 248 -10.29 -7.01 12.31
C GLY A 248 -10.81 -7.37 13.70
N ASP A 249 -10.90 -6.39 14.60
CA ASP A 249 -11.32 -6.56 15.98
C ASP A 249 -12.81 -6.85 16.14
N VAL A 250 -13.63 -6.49 15.14
CA VAL A 250 -15.08 -6.70 15.16
C VAL A 250 -15.54 -7.64 14.06
N THR A 251 -15.05 -7.44 12.84
CA THR A 251 -15.47 -8.21 11.67
C THR A 251 -14.76 -9.56 11.58
N ALA A 252 -13.64 -9.73 12.29
CA ALA A 252 -12.72 -10.86 12.18
C ALA A 252 -12.20 -11.12 10.76
N ILE A 253 -12.25 -10.11 9.87
CA ILE A 253 -11.64 -10.20 8.55
C ILE A 253 -10.13 -10.21 8.71
N ASP A 254 -9.47 -11.18 8.10
CA ASP A 254 -8.00 -11.26 8.03
C ASP A 254 -7.50 -10.32 6.92
N TRP A 255 -7.45 -9.03 7.22
CA TRP A 255 -7.05 -7.98 6.29
C TRP A 255 -5.66 -8.20 5.67
N ALA A 256 -4.73 -8.81 6.42
CA ALA A 256 -3.41 -9.17 5.90
C ALA A 256 -3.52 -10.23 4.79
N ARG A 257 -4.35 -11.26 5.01
CA ARG A 257 -4.61 -12.29 4.00
C ARG A 257 -5.39 -11.76 2.80
N GLU A 258 -6.33 -10.83 3.01
CA GLU A 258 -7.05 -10.16 1.93
C GLU A 258 -6.09 -9.36 1.03
N TYR A 259 -5.17 -8.60 1.64
CA TYR A 259 -4.11 -7.88 0.93
C TYR A 259 -3.25 -8.84 0.08
N ASP A 260 -2.80 -9.94 0.68
CA ASP A 260 -1.97 -10.95 0.00
C ASP A 260 -2.74 -11.62 -1.16
N ALA A 261 -4.03 -11.88 -1.00
CA ALA A 261 -4.86 -12.44 -2.06
C ALA A 261 -4.98 -11.50 -3.27
N TYR A 262 -5.14 -10.19 -3.03
CA TYR A 262 -5.19 -9.18 -4.08
C TYR A 262 -3.83 -8.98 -4.76
N MET A 263 -2.75 -8.93 -3.97
CA MET A 263 -1.39 -8.88 -4.49
C MET A 263 -1.11 -10.07 -5.41
N ARG A 264 -1.45 -11.28 -4.97
CA ARG A 264 -1.30 -12.50 -5.76
C ARG A 264 -2.07 -12.42 -7.08
N PHE A 265 -3.36 -12.06 -7.05
CA PHE A 265 -4.19 -11.93 -8.25
C PHE A 265 -3.56 -10.97 -9.28
N LEU A 266 -3.10 -9.81 -8.81
CA LEU A 266 -2.49 -8.79 -9.67
C LEU A 266 -1.12 -9.23 -10.20
N MET A 267 -0.27 -9.83 -9.36
CA MET A 267 1.06 -10.27 -9.76
C MET A 267 1.02 -11.47 -10.72
N GLU A 268 0.20 -12.49 -10.44
CA GLU A 268 0.01 -13.63 -11.35
C GLU A 268 -0.61 -13.17 -12.68
N GLY A 269 -1.56 -12.23 -12.65
CA GLY A 269 -2.15 -11.68 -13.88
C GLY A 269 -1.19 -10.84 -14.70
N LEU A 270 -0.29 -10.08 -14.07
CA LEU A 270 0.78 -9.36 -14.77
C LEU A 270 1.79 -10.34 -15.38
N ASP A 271 2.21 -11.36 -14.64
CA ASP A 271 3.13 -12.39 -15.13
C ASP A 271 2.55 -13.14 -16.34
N ALA A 272 1.27 -13.52 -16.27
CA ALA A 272 0.55 -14.20 -17.34
C ALA A 272 0.07 -13.30 -18.49
N GLN A 273 0.20 -11.96 -18.37
CA GLN A 273 -0.39 -10.97 -19.31
C GLN A 273 -1.91 -11.13 -19.49
N THR A 274 -2.63 -11.37 -18.40
CA THR A 274 -4.07 -11.49 -18.46
C THR A 274 -4.70 -10.13 -18.82
N ASP A 275 -5.52 -10.10 -19.87
CA ASP A 275 -6.10 -8.86 -20.43
C ASP A 275 -6.85 -8.02 -19.39
N CYS A 276 -7.66 -8.66 -18.54
CA CYS A 276 -8.41 -7.94 -17.49
C CYS A 276 -7.48 -7.25 -16.49
N VAL A 277 -6.37 -7.90 -16.09
CA VAL A 277 -5.38 -7.33 -15.18
C VAL A 277 -4.61 -6.20 -15.86
N LEU A 278 -4.19 -6.37 -17.11
CA LEU A 278 -3.55 -5.29 -17.87
C LEU A 278 -4.48 -4.08 -18.03
N ASN A 279 -5.78 -4.30 -18.24
CA ASN A 279 -6.78 -3.24 -18.29
C ASN A 279 -6.88 -2.48 -16.97
N ILE A 280 -6.83 -3.18 -15.82
CA ILE A 280 -6.78 -2.55 -14.50
C ILE A 280 -5.61 -1.57 -14.43
N PHE A 281 -4.38 -2.01 -14.70
CA PHE A 281 -3.20 -1.13 -14.63
C PHE A 281 -3.29 0.05 -15.60
N ARG A 282 -3.74 -0.16 -16.84
CA ARG A 282 -3.93 0.93 -17.82
C ARG A 282 -4.91 1.99 -17.32
N ARG A 283 -6.03 1.57 -16.73
CA ARG A 283 -7.03 2.51 -16.16
C ARG A 283 -6.48 3.24 -14.93
N TRP A 284 -5.74 2.52 -14.07
CA TRP A 284 -5.03 3.09 -12.93
C TRP A 284 -4.01 4.15 -13.33
N ASP A 285 -3.15 3.85 -14.29
CA ASP A 285 -2.09 4.75 -14.76
C ASP A 285 -2.65 5.97 -15.48
N LYS A 286 -3.64 5.78 -16.37
CA LYS A 286 -4.32 6.89 -17.04
C LYS A 286 -4.91 7.90 -16.04
N GLN A 287 -5.38 7.42 -14.89
CA GLN A 287 -5.99 8.28 -13.87
C GLN A 287 -4.97 8.96 -12.96
N PHE A 288 -3.98 8.21 -12.46
CA PHE A 288 -3.07 8.69 -11.42
C PHE A 288 -1.73 9.20 -11.94
N TYR A 289 -1.30 8.70 -13.09
CA TYR A 289 -0.01 8.93 -13.73
C TYR A 289 -0.15 9.20 -15.25
N PRO A 290 -1.02 10.12 -15.71
CA PRO A 290 -1.31 10.33 -17.14
C PRO A 290 -0.13 10.86 -17.98
N ASN A 291 0.93 11.33 -17.32
CA ASN A 291 2.10 11.95 -17.96
C ASN A 291 3.39 11.15 -17.69
N SER A 292 3.32 9.93 -17.16
CA SER A 292 4.45 9.02 -17.27
C SER A 292 4.46 8.51 -18.71
N ASP A 293 5.59 8.64 -19.38
CA ASP A 293 5.69 8.52 -20.83
C ASP A 293 4.98 7.26 -21.37
N GLU A 294 4.32 7.46 -22.51
CA GLU A 294 3.50 6.47 -23.20
C GLU A 294 4.26 5.14 -23.41
N GLY A 295 3.80 4.11 -22.70
CA GLY A 295 3.82 2.73 -23.15
C GLY A 295 5.15 1.98 -23.06
N THR A 296 5.36 1.29 -21.95
CA THR A 296 5.82 -0.11 -21.97
C THR A 296 5.19 -0.87 -20.81
N ALA A 297 4.19 -1.68 -21.15
CA ALA A 297 3.91 -2.86 -20.36
C ALA A 297 5.10 -3.82 -20.60
N ARG A 298 5.75 -4.21 -19.49
CA ARG A 298 6.85 -5.17 -19.33
C ARG A 298 8.30 -4.66 -19.45
N GLU A 299 9.10 -5.38 -18.65
CA GLU A 299 10.55 -5.31 -18.41
C GLU A 299 10.91 -4.17 -17.42
N GLY A 300 11.37 -4.43 -16.20
CA GLY A 300 12.30 -5.48 -15.83
C GLY A 300 13.75 -5.07 -16.11
N GLU A 301 14.07 -3.78 -16.08
CA GLU A 301 15.44 -3.29 -15.95
C GLU A 301 15.39 -1.95 -15.21
N TYR A 302 15.82 -1.97 -13.95
CA TYR A 302 16.09 -0.75 -13.21
C TYR A 302 17.39 -0.20 -13.80
N ASP A 303 17.33 0.88 -14.56
CA ASP A 303 18.53 1.65 -14.89
C ASP A 303 18.94 2.45 -13.65
N ILE A 304 19.81 1.82 -12.85
CA ILE A 304 20.32 2.29 -11.56
C ILE A 304 21.15 3.58 -11.76
N ASP A 305 21.70 3.80 -12.96
CA ASP A 305 22.69 4.83 -13.21
C ASP A 305 22.10 6.25 -13.26
N GLU A 306 20.84 6.42 -13.67
CA GLU A 306 20.17 7.74 -13.69
C GLU A 306 19.57 8.13 -12.32
N VAL A 307 19.26 7.15 -11.47
CA VAL A 307 18.74 7.39 -10.11
C VAL A 307 19.89 7.69 -9.15
N ASP A 308 21.02 6.98 -9.26
CA ASP A 308 22.22 7.22 -8.48
C ASP A 308 22.80 8.62 -8.77
N ALA A 309 22.84 9.05 -10.04
CA ALA A 309 23.33 10.39 -10.40
C ALA A 309 22.47 11.54 -9.81
N SER A 310 21.16 11.35 -9.67
CA SER A 310 20.27 12.35 -9.05
C SER A 310 20.34 12.33 -7.52
N GLN A 311 20.66 11.19 -6.91
CA GLN A 311 20.81 11.04 -5.46
C GLN A 311 22.19 11.53 -5.01
N ASP A 312 23.25 11.24 -5.77
CA ASP A 312 24.60 11.73 -5.53
C ASP A 312 24.66 13.26 -5.63
N ALA A 313 24.00 13.87 -6.61
CA ALA A 313 23.91 15.33 -6.73
C ALA A 313 23.16 15.98 -5.54
N ALA A 314 22.14 15.31 -5.00
CA ALA A 314 21.41 15.76 -3.82
C ALA A 314 22.21 15.60 -2.52
N MET A 315 23.04 14.55 -2.44
CA MET A 315 23.92 14.26 -1.30
C MET A 315 25.17 15.17 -1.27
N GLU A 316 25.75 15.48 -2.43
CA GLU A 316 26.89 16.40 -2.55
C GLU A 316 26.49 17.84 -2.14
N ALA A 317 25.31 18.31 -2.59
CA ALA A 317 24.76 19.62 -2.18
C ALA A 317 24.44 19.71 -0.67
N LEU A 318 24.22 18.57 -0.03
CA LEU A 318 24.02 18.45 1.42
C LEU A 318 25.36 18.48 2.18
N ARG A 319 26.41 17.85 1.63
CA ARG A 319 27.78 17.86 2.18
C ARG A 319 28.42 19.26 2.10
N GLU A 320 28.22 19.98 1.01
CA GLU A 320 28.71 21.36 0.86
C GLU A 320 28.07 22.35 1.85
N ARG A 321 26.81 22.10 2.25
CA ARG A 321 26.11 22.90 3.27
C ARG A 321 26.44 22.53 4.71
N ALA A 322 26.94 21.32 4.95
CA ALA A 322 27.38 20.87 6.28
C ALA A 322 28.83 21.30 6.60
N SER A 323 29.54 21.85 5.62
CA SER A 323 30.96 22.25 5.70
C SER A 323 31.17 23.78 5.80
N ALA A 324 30.08 24.56 5.90
CA ALA A 324 30.08 26.02 6.01
C ALA A 324 29.52 26.46 7.37
#